data_AF-A0A5B7E9K1-F1
#
_entry.id   AF-A0A5B7E9K1-F1
#
_cell.length_a   1.000
_cell.length_b   1.000
_cell.length_c   1.000
_cell.angle_alpha   90.00
_cell.angle_beta   90.00
_cell.angle_gamma   90.00
#
_symmetry.space_group_name_H-M   'P 1'
#
loop_
_entity.id
_entity.type
_entity.pdbx_description
1 polymer ?
#
loop_
_entity_poly.entity_id
_entity_poly.type
_entity_poly.pdbx_seq_one_letter_code
_entity_poly.pdbx_strand_id
1 'polypeptide(L)'
;MEDTRVRDLEFRLGYPYVFVHLGNCEHIVVFVDARLKHKQDVQDPNRYPINWGQPIKLATKCSLCSLNLANWIVKGDPRLPQENCLLCDRCLKTFCYDKYGKKVHSLKVYPYMDEFLQKQKNFTA
;
A
#
# COMPACT_ATOMS: atom_id res chain seq x y z
N MET A 1 17.76 -8.61 2.12
CA MET A 1 17.15 -8.94 3.42
C MET A 1 16.42 -10.28 3.42
N GLU A 2 16.38 -11.03 2.30
CA GLU A 2 15.63 -12.29 2.21
C GLU A 2 16.07 -13.33 3.25
N ASP A 3 17.37 -13.38 3.57
CA ASP A 3 17.92 -14.34 4.54
C ASP A 3 18.11 -13.79 5.96
N THR A 4 17.88 -12.49 6.19
CA THR A 4 18.12 -11.85 7.49
C THR A 4 16.90 -12.01 8.40
N ARG A 5 17.07 -12.63 9.58
CA ARG A 5 15.99 -12.79 10.57
C ARG A 5 16.01 -11.65 11.58
N VAL A 6 14.87 -11.40 12.23
CA VAL A 6 14.77 -10.40 13.32
C VAL A 6 15.77 -10.68 14.45
N ARG A 7 16.04 -11.94 14.75
CA ARG A 7 17.02 -12.36 15.77
C ARG A 7 18.48 -12.05 15.40
N ASP A 8 18.76 -11.80 14.12
CA ASP A 8 20.10 -11.50 13.62
C ASP A 8 20.37 -9.98 13.66
N LEU A 9 19.38 -9.17 14.07
CA LEU A 9 19.47 -7.71 14.13
C LEU A 9 20.02 -7.25 15.49
N GLU A 10 21.04 -6.39 15.46
CA GLU A 10 21.40 -5.54 16.59
C GLU A 10 20.66 -4.21 16.46
N PHE A 11 19.78 -3.89 17.42
CA PHE A 11 18.96 -2.69 17.37
C PHE A 11 18.88 -1.96 18.72
N ARG A 12 18.49 -0.70 18.65
CA ARG A 12 18.21 0.19 19.77
C ARG A 12 16.73 0.53 19.75
N LEU A 13 16.09 0.46 20.91
CA LEU A 13 14.70 0.86 21.05
C LEU A 13 14.55 2.36 20.74
N GLY A 14 13.50 2.71 20.00
CA GLY A 14 13.20 4.08 19.59
C GLY A 14 14.07 4.64 18.45
N TYR A 15 15.06 3.90 17.95
CA TYR A 15 15.89 4.36 16.84
C TYR A 15 15.25 3.99 15.47
N PRO A 16 15.23 4.91 14.49
CA PRO A 16 14.67 4.63 13.17
C PRO A 16 15.64 3.84 12.29
N TYR A 17 15.15 2.76 11.67
CA TYR A 17 15.88 1.91 10.74
C TYR A 17 15.22 1.94 9.37
N VAL A 18 16.03 1.81 8.31
CA VAL A 18 15.52 1.67 6.93
C VAL A 18 15.32 0.20 6.62
N PHE A 19 14.09 -0.16 6.25
CA PHE A 19 13.72 -1.45 5.70
C PHE A 19 13.47 -1.30 4.19
N VAL A 20 14.19 -2.08 3.38
CA VAL A 20 14.05 -2.07 1.92
C VAL A 20 13.21 -3.27 1.49
N HIS A 21 12.00 -3.00 1.02
CA HIS A 21 11.07 -3.96 0.46
C HIS A 21 11.20 -4.00 -1.07
N LEU A 22 11.21 -5.21 -1.66
CA LEU A 22 11.27 -5.46 -3.11
C LEU A 22 12.37 -4.69 -3.87
N GLY A 23 13.49 -4.40 -3.21
CA GLY A 23 14.70 -3.84 -3.83
C GLY A 23 14.70 -2.32 -4.05
N ASN A 24 13.56 -1.63 -3.99
CA ASN A 24 13.50 -0.18 -4.23
C ASN A 24 12.46 0.58 -3.38
N CYS A 25 11.74 -0.09 -2.48
CA CYS A 25 10.74 0.55 -1.64
C CYS A 25 11.27 0.66 -0.22
N GLU A 26 11.60 1.88 0.21
CA GLU A 26 12.19 2.15 1.52
C GLU A 26 11.12 2.56 2.53
N HIS A 27 11.12 1.90 3.68
CA HIS A 27 10.21 2.18 4.78
C HIS A 27 10.99 2.36 6.08
N ILE A 28 10.57 3.31 6.90
CA ILE A 28 11.12 3.47 8.25
C ILE A 28 10.43 2.50 9.19
N VAL A 29 11.23 1.70 9.89
CA VAL A 29 10.79 0.78 10.94
C VAL A 29 11.44 1.20 12.25
N VAL A 30 10.67 1.20 13.33
CA VAL A 30 11.14 1.53 14.68
C VAL A 30 10.75 0.39 15.62
N PHE A 31 11.72 -0.16 16.34
CA PHE A 31 11.44 -1.06 17.46
C PHE A 31 11.10 -0.19 18.68
N VAL A 32 9.81 -0.15 19.03
CA VAL A 32 9.32 0.76 20.08
C VAL A 32 9.49 0.17 21.47
N ASP A 33 9.28 -1.14 21.62
CA ASP A 33 9.31 -1.84 22.90
C ASP A 33 9.79 -3.28 22.73
N ALA A 34 10.32 -3.87 23.81
CA ALA A 34 10.68 -5.26 23.90
C ALA A 34 10.40 -5.79 25.31
N ARG A 35 9.80 -6.98 25.40
CA ARG A 35 9.52 -7.66 26.67
C ARG A 35 9.93 -9.12 26.64
N LEU A 36 10.21 -9.67 27.81
CA LEU A 36 10.41 -11.10 27.97
C LEU A 36 9.13 -11.88 27.68
N LYS A 37 9.29 -13.10 27.19
CA LYS A 37 8.19 -14.02 26.89
C LYS A 37 7.46 -14.40 28.18
N HIS A 38 6.16 -14.20 28.21
CA HIS A 38 5.28 -14.54 29.32
C HIS A 38 4.63 -15.92 29.09
N LYS A 39 4.20 -16.58 30.17
CA LYS A 39 3.57 -17.91 30.09
C LYS A 39 2.24 -17.90 29.31
N GLN A 40 1.57 -16.75 29.26
CA GLN A 40 0.32 -16.56 28.51
C GLN A 40 0.54 -16.24 27.02
N ASP A 41 1.79 -16.02 26.60
CA ASP A 41 2.08 -15.78 25.18
C ASP A 41 1.96 -17.07 24.37
N VAL A 42 1.91 -16.92 23.05
CA VAL A 42 1.98 -18.05 22.14
C VAL A 42 3.31 -18.77 22.34
N GLN A 43 3.25 -20.04 22.75
CA GLN A 43 4.46 -20.78 23.10
C GLN A 43 5.20 -21.33 21.88
N ASP A 44 4.47 -21.70 20.82
CA ASP A 44 5.03 -22.20 19.57
C ASP A 44 5.73 -21.09 18.77
N PRO A 45 7.06 -21.19 18.54
CA PRO A 45 7.80 -20.23 17.73
C PRO A 45 7.31 -20.12 16.29
N ASN A 46 6.74 -21.19 15.71
CA ASN A 46 6.28 -21.21 14.32
C ASN A 46 5.02 -20.35 14.09
N ARG A 47 4.37 -19.91 15.17
CA ARG A 47 3.22 -19.00 15.11
C ARG A 47 3.61 -17.52 15.08
N TYR A 48 4.90 -17.21 15.19
CA TYR A 48 5.42 -15.87 14.98
C TYR A 48 5.86 -15.67 13.52
N PRO A 49 5.75 -14.45 12.97
CA PRO A 49 5.26 -13.22 13.60
C PRO A 49 3.74 -13.21 13.81
N ILE A 50 3.28 -12.70 14.96
CA ILE A 50 1.85 -12.57 15.25
C ILE A 50 1.33 -11.27 14.63
N ASN A 51 0.30 -11.38 13.81
CA ASN A 51 -0.42 -10.22 13.31
C ASN A 51 -1.43 -9.75 14.38
N TRP A 52 -1.09 -8.67 15.09
CA TRP A 52 -1.93 -8.10 16.16
C TRP A 52 -3.10 -7.26 15.64
N GLY A 53 -3.11 -6.93 14.36
CA GLY A 53 -4.18 -6.15 13.76
C GLY A 53 -3.83 -5.69 12.36
N GLN A 54 -4.83 -5.69 11.49
CA GLN A 54 -4.72 -5.00 10.21
C GLN A 54 -5.17 -3.55 10.42
N PRO A 55 -4.40 -2.55 9.96
CA PRO A 55 -4.89 -1.19 9.92
C PRO A 55 -6.18 -1.15 9.10
N ILE A 56 -7.15 -0.33 9.54
CA ILE A 56 -8.35 -0.07 8.74
C ILE A 56 -7.87 0.60 7.45
N LYS A 57 -7.94 -0.14 6.34
CA LYS A 57 -7.68 0.44 5.02
C LYS A 57 -8.82 1.41 4.71
N LEU A 58 -8.49 2.69 4.68
CA LEU A 58 -9.41 3.73 4.24
C LEU A 58 -9.52 3.69 2.71
N ALA A 59 -10.68 4.11 2.19
CA ALA A 59 -10.87 4.20 0.75
C ALA A 59 -9.84 5.16 0.12
N THR A 60 -9.20 4.69 -0.94
CA THR A 60 -8.13 5.41 -1.62
C THR A 60 -8.71 6.49 -2.52
N LYS A 61 -8.30 7.74 -2.32
CA LYS A 61 -8.73 8.87 -3.12
C LYS A 61 -7.92 8.99 -4.41
N CYS A 62 -8.53 9.59 -5.42
CA CYS A 62 -7.90 9.93 -6.70
C CYS A 62 -6.69 10.87 -6.48
N SER A 63 -5.54 10.52 -7.03
CA SER A 63 -4.29 11.29 -6.96
C SER A 63 -4.37 12.68 -7.61
N LEU A 64 -5.32 12.91 -8.52
CA LEU A 64 -5.46 14.20 -9.22
C LEU A 64 -6.47 15.14 -8.55
N CYS A 65 -7.66 14.65 -8.21
CA CYS A 65 -8.69 15.52 -7.64
C CYS A 65 -8.80 15.45 -6.12
N SER A 66 -8.34 14.37 -5.48
CA SER A 66 -8.52 14.13 -4.04
C SER A 66 -9.97 14.19 -3.55
N LEU A 67 -10.96 14.16 -4.46
CA LEU A 67 -12.39 14.24 -4.17
C LEU A 67 -13.06 12.87 -4.29
N ASN A 68 -12.86 12.20 -5.42
CA ASN A 68 -13.49 10.92 -5.72
C ASN A 68 -12.57 9.75 -5.37
N LEU A 69 -13.15 8.57 -5.16
CA LEU A 69 -12.42 7.33 -4.97
C LEU A 69 -11.71 6.90 -6.26
N ALA A 70 -10.53 6.32 -6.10
CA ALA A 70 -9.78 5.77 -7.23
C ALA A 70 -10.38 4.42 -7.66
N ASN A 71 -10.50 4.25 -8.98
CA ASN A 71 -10.98 3.03 -9.63
C ASN A 71 -9.96 2.47 -10.63
N TRP A 72 -8.86 3.20 -10.88
CA TRP A 72 -7.90 2.87 -11.93
C TRP A 72 -6.46 3.13 -11.48
N ILE A 73 -5.54 2.22 -11.81
CA ILE A 73 -4.09 2.46 -11.79
C ILE A 73 -3.67 2.87 -13.19
N VAL A 74 -3.06 4.05 -13.32
CA VAL A 74 -2.47 4.55 -14.56
C VAL A 74 -0.95 4.55 -14.45
N LYS A 75 -0.29 4.03 -15.48
CA LYS A 75 1.17 3.97 -15.58
C LYS A 75 1.69 4.55 -16.89
N GLY A 76 2.85 5.21 -16.82
CA GLY A 76 3.62 5.64 -17.98
C GLY A 76 3.18 6.96 -18.64
N ASP A 77 2.35 7.76 -17.97
CA ASP A 77 2.09 9.14 -18.41
C ASP A 77 3.03 10.11 -17.66
N PRO A 78 3.96 10.78 -18.36
CA PRO A 78 4.95 11.66 -17.71
C PRO A 78 4.33 12.93 -17.10
N ARG A 79 3.06 13.22 -17.37
CA ARG A 79 2.35 14.37 -16.79
C ARG A 79 1.74 14.05 -15.42
N LEU A 80 1.73 12.78 -15.03
CA LEU A 80 1.23 12.36 -13.73
C LEU A 80 2.32 12.51 -12.66
N PRO A 81 1.93 12.81 -11.40
CA PRO A 81 2.90 13.10 -10.32
C PRO A 81 3.75 11.89 -9.91
N GLN A 82 3.31 10.68 -10.24
CA GLN A 82 3.99 9.42 -9.90
C GLN A 82 3.87 8.43 -11.05
N GLU A 83 4.84 7.52 -11.18
CA GLU A 83 4.82 6.47 -12.20
C GLU A 83 3.57 5.58 -12.13
N ASN A 84 3.06 5.36 -10.92
CA ASN A 84 1.81 4.65 -10.67
C ASN A 84 0.85 5.62 -10.00
N CYS A 85 -0.18 6.06 -10.73
CA CYS A 85 -1.17 7.00 -10.21
C CYS A 85 -2.55 6.35 -10.11
N LEU A 86 -3.25 6.61 -9.01
CA LEU A 86 -4.58 6.08 -8.75
C LEU A 86 -5.63 7.12 -9.12
N LEU A 87 -6.43 6.87 -10.16
CA LEU A 87 -7.38 7.84 -10.70
C LEU A 87 -8.84 7.38 -10.54
N CYS A 88 -9.75 8.34 -10.34
CA CYS A 88 -11.18 8.12 -10.52
C CYS A 88 -11.56 8.14 -12.02
N ASP A 89 -12.75 7.65 -12.36
CA ASP A 89 -13.25 7.60 -13.74
C ASP A 89 -13.21 8.95 -14.46
N ARG A 90 -13.61 10.02 -13.75
CA ARG A 90 -13.65 11.38 -14.31
C ARG A 90 -12.25 11.87 -14.67
N CYS A 91 -11.31 11.77 -13.72
CA CYS A 91 -9.94 12.23 -13.93
C CYS A 91 -9.23 11.40 -15.00
N LEU A 92 -9.44 10.09 -15.04
CA LEU A 92 -8.92 9.24 -16.10
C LEU A 92 -9.37 9.73 -17.48
N LYS A 93 -10.68 9.90 -17.69
CA LYS A 93 -11.24 10.34 -18.97
C LYS A 93 -10.78 11.75 -19.36
N THR A 94 -10.78 12.69 -18.42
CA THR A 94 -10.42 14.08 -18.72
C THR A 94 -8.91 14.27 -18.96
N PHE A 95 -8.06 13.52 -18.27
CA PHE A 95 -6.61 13.74 -18.31
C PHE A 95 -5.88 12.82 -19.30
N CYS A 96 -6.31 11.56 -19.41
CA CYS A 96 -5.62 10.55 -20.20
C CYS A 96 -6.21 10.35 -21.61
N TYR A 97 -7.40 10.87 -21.88
CA TYR A 97 -8.09 10.71 -23.17
C TYR A 97 -8.47 12.07 -23.78
N ASP A 98 -8.44 12.14 -25.11
CA ASP A 98 -8.96 13.29 -25.85
C ASP A 98 -10.49 13.24 -25.99
N LYS A 99 -11.06 14.28 -26.61
CA LYS A 99 -12.50 14.39 -26.90
C LYS A 99 -13.04 13.28 -27.79
N TYR A 100 -12.18 12.51 -28.47
CA TYR A 100 -12.53 11.39 -29.34
C TYR A 100 -12.28 10.03 -28.67
N GLY A 101 -11.90 10.01 -27.38
CA GLY A 101 -11.63 8.78 -26.65
C GLY A 101 -10.29 8.11 -27.01
N LYS A 102 -9.38 8.82 -27.69
CA LYS A 102 -8.03 8.35 -27.95
C LYS A 102 -7.11 8.72 -26.80
N LYS A 103 -6.20 7.81 -26.44
CA LYS A 103 -5.19 8.07 -25.41
C LYS A 103 -4.28 9.21 -25.86
N VAL A 104 -4.08 10.19 -24.98
CA VAL A 104 -3.19 11.34 -25.23
C VAL A 104 -1.72 10.90 -25.25
N HIS A 105 -1.38 9.84 -24.49
CA HIS A 105 -0.02 9.29 -24.44
C HIS A 105 -0.02 7.75 -24.40
N SER A 106 1.15 7.13 -24.57
CA SER A 106 1.34 5.69 -24.42
C SER A 106 1.24 5.26 -22.96
N LEU A 107 0.01 5.19 -22.44
CA LEU A 107 -0.27 4.88 -21.04
C LEU A 107 -0.95 3.51 -20.90
N LYS A 108 -0.64 2.83 -19.79
CA LYS A 108 -1.26 1.56 -19.38
C LYS A 108 -2.26 1.85 -18.26
N VAL A 109 -3.47 1.30 -18.38
CA VAL A 109 -4.54 1.47 -17.39
C VAL A 109 -4.95 0.09 -16.90
N TYR A 110 -5.06 -0.05 -15.58
CA TYR A 110 -5.50 -1.27 -14.91
C TYR A 110 -6.63 -0.94 -13.95
N PRO A 111 -7.64 -1.81 -13.78
CA PRO A 111 -8.65 -1.62 -12.75
C PRO A 111 -7.99 -1.64 -11.37
N TYR A 112 -8.37 -0.70 -10.50
CA TYR A 112 -8.04 -0.69 -9.09
C TYR A 112 -9.27 -1.09 -8.29
N MET A 113 -9.13 -2.12 -7.46
CA MET A 113 -10.18 -2.52 -6.53
C MET A 113 -9.73 -2.17 -5.12
N ASP A 114 -10.37 -1.16 -4.54
CA ASP A 114 -10.12 -0.80 -3.16
C ASP A 114 -10.73 -1.85 -2.20
N GLU A 115 -9.90 -2.37 -1.30
CA GLU A 115 -10.32 -3.39 -0.33
C GLU A 115 -11.40 -2.88 0.64
N PHE A 116 -11.45 -1.58 0.94
CA PHE A 116 -12.53 -0.98 1.73
C PHE A 116 -13.87 -1.13 1.02
N LEU A 117 -13.91 -0.87 -0.30
CA LEU A 117 -15.11 -1.03 -1.11
C LEU A 117 -15.53 -2.50 -1.24
N GLN A 118 -14.59 -3.44 -1.23
CA GLN A 118 -14.92 -4.87 -1.19
C GLN A 118 -15.62 -5.26 0.11
N LYS A 119 -15.13 -4.77 1.25
CA LYS A 119 -15.75 -5.06 2.55
C LYS A 119 -17.19 -4.53 2.61
N GLN A 120 -17.45 -3.32 2.11
CA GLN A 120 -18.82 -2.77 2.11
C GLN A 120 -19.81 -3.59 1.29
N LYS A 121 -19.41 -4.08 0.10
CA LYS A 121 -20.28 -4.91 -0.75
C LYS A 121 -20.67 -6.23 -0.08
N ASN A 122 -19.77 -6.79 0.72
CA ASN A 122 -19.99 -8.05 1.43
C ASN A 122 -20.90 -7.91 2.67
N PHE A 123 -21.15 -6.68 3.16
CA PHE A 123 -22.11 -6.42 4.24
C PHE A 123 -23.54 -6.14 3.73
N THR A 124 -23.71 -5.92 2.43
CA THR A 124 -25.00 -5.62 1.79
C THR A 124 -25.61 -6.82 1.05
N ALA A 125 -25.11 -8.03 1.29
CA ALA A 125 -25.60 -9.29 0.71
C ALA A 125 -26.27 -10.15 1.78
#